data_AF-A0AAV7ZK35-F1
#
_entry.id   AF-A0AAV7ZK35-F1
#
_cell.length_a   1.000
_cell.length_b   1.000
_cell.length_c   1.000
_cell.angle_alpha   90.00
_cell.angle_beta   90.00
_cell.angle_gamma   90.00
#
_symmetry.space_group_name_H-M   'P 1'
#
loop_
_entity.id
_entity.type
_entity.pdbx_description
1 polymer ?
#
loop_
_entity_poly.entity_id
_entity_poly.type
_entity_poly.pdbx_seq_one_letter_code
_entity_poly.pdbx_strand_id
1 'polypeptide(L)'
;MSAIYFGDLNPLKGLRAICALFIMVGHFFNYFAPNFQKTQGNKKIDHNKDYPGYVFPIEYLQAVSFFLILSGISLSRLYSHTGALDTKTGKKKFMWKRFARLSPAYYLGLLLGFLPFFYNTYMDQKKYLDFFGSLIAAPFFLQTVFPLFLAWDGPLWTVSIFMMSYVVYVWFNKKCRVWSQRKLYTYATIFYLLPAFFIVLFIALKFYAFNILVHVWLDRILHFLIGAILGELTERYRKKHGLKNEESYNERKDATKWIIVADLGTLVLIGTQVIVILYGQTFLPYFFEFVFVPFHCIWIFALLQSKKSLTCRILNLPFFDILNESSYTVYCIHFPLFFLYTYIVNKKLVKCYDFWGCTTFALDYWHVFIAVPIIWIISILYLKLVELPLKKIMVRKINKKYAQNKDTQDLTEILLNEEKLDTSESNSSRSEQSKSSDEN
;
A
#
# COMPACT_ATOMS: atom_id res chain seq x y z
N MET A 1 20.04 13.52 -20.68
CA MET A 1 19.56 12.88 -19.44
C MET A 1 19.98 11.43 -19.44
N SER A 2 20.62 10.91 -18.39
CA SER A 2 20.83 9.45 -18.28
C SER A 2 19.48 8.77 -18.10
N ALA A 3 19.15 7.79 -18.95
CA ALA A 3 17.95 6.96 -18.74
C ALA A 3 17.96 6.43 -17.30
N ILE A 4 16.88 6.69 -16.56
CA ILE A 4 16.72 6.13 -15.22
C ILE A 4 16.54 4.63 -15.41
N TYR A 5 17.46 3.85 -14.86
CA TYR A 5 17.35 2.41 -14.86
C TYR A 5 16.32 2.01 -13.80
N PHE A 6 15.16 1.49 -14.23
CA PHE A 6 14.03 1.16 -13.36
C PHE A 6 13.99 -0.31 -12.91
N GLY A 7 14.80 -1.18 -13.52
CA GLY A 7 14.82 -2.60 -13.18
C GLY A 7 15.34 -2.88 -11.76
N ASP A 8 15.85 -1.88 -11.05
CA ASP A 8 16.19 -2.00 -9.63
C ASP A 8 14.98 -1.80 -8.70
N LEU A 9 13.83 -1.35 -9.21
CA LEU A 9 12.58 -1.26 -8.44
C LEU A 9 11.77 -2.56 -8.42
N ASN A 10 12.14 -3.57 -9.20
CA ASN A 10 11.40 -4.82 -9.31
C ASN A 10 11.17 -5.52 -7.95
N PRO A 11 12.15 -5.60 -7.02
CA PRO A 11 11.90 -6.22 -5.72
C PRO A 11 10.81 -5.49 -4.91
N LEU A 12 10.67 -4.17 -5.13
CA LEU A 12 9.63 -3.38 -4.45
C LEU A 12 8.23 -3.69 -5.00
N LYS A 13 8.12 -4.17 -6.24
CA LYS A 13 6.86 -4.63 -6.82
C LYS A 13 6.39 -5.88 -6.08
N GLY A 14 7.25 -6.90 -5.99
CA GLY A 14 6.91 -8.11 -5.23
C GLY A 14 6.63 -7.83 -3.76
N LEU A 15 7.37 -6.90 -3.15
CA LEU A 15 7.07 -6.50 -1.78
C LEU A 15 5.67 -5.87 -1.64
N ARG A 16 5.24 -5.01 -2.57
CA ARG A 16 3.87 -4.46 -2.56
C ARG A 16 2.81 -5.56 -2.71
N ALA A 17 3.05 -6.56 -3.55
CA ALA A 17 2.17 -7.69 -3.70
C ALA A 17 1.99 -8.45 -2.37
N ILE A 18 3.09 -8.74 -1.67
CA ILE A 18 3.07 -9.37 -0.35
C ILE A 18 2.30 -8.49 0.65
N CYS A 19 2.56 -7.18 0.67
CA CYS A 19 1.83 -6.27 1.56
C CYS A 19 0.31 -6.31 1.30
N ALA A 20 -0.14 -6.34 0.04
CA ALA A 20 -1.58 -6.42 -0.27
C ALA A 20 -2.19 -7.73 0.23
N LEU A 21 -1.47 -8.84 0.07
CA LEU A 21 -1.88 -10.13 0.58
C LEU A 21 -1.99 -10.12 2.11
N PHE A 22 -0.99 -9.60 2.81
CA PHE A 22 -1.00 -9.50 4.27
C PHE A 22 -2.17 -8.66 4.78
N ILE A 23 -2.47 -7.53 4.13
CA ILE A 23 -3.62 -6.68 4.47
C ILE A 23 -4.94 -7.43 4.27
N MET A 24 -5.11 -8.06 3.11
CA MET A 24 -6.36 -8.77 2.82
C MET A 24 -6.57 -9.94 3.79
N VAL A 25 -5.54 -10.75 4.05
CA VAL A 25 -5.64 -11.89 4.96
C VAL A 25 -5.80 -11.42 6.42
N GLY A 26 -5.10 -10.36 6.81
CA GLY A 26 -5.26 -9.73 8.12
C GLY A 26 -6.68 -9.23 8.36
N HIS A 27 -7.30 -8.55 7.38
CA HIS A 27 -8.70 -8.16 7.45
C HIS A 27 -9.66 -9.36 7.50
N PHE A 28 -9.37 -10.43 6.75
CA PHE A 28 -10.17 -11.65 6.81
C PHE A 28 -10.24 -12.21 8.23
N PHE A 29 -9.08 -12.40 8.88
CA PHE A 29 -9.04 -12.96 10.24
C PHE A 29 -9.57 -11.99 11.29
N ASN A 30 -9.30 -10.70 11.18
CA ASN A 30 -9.76 -9.72 12.16
C ASN A 30 -11.28 -9.49 12.11
N TYR A 31 -11.89 -9.53 10.93
CA TYR A 31 -13.28 -9.10 10.76
C TYR A 31 -14.25 -10.20 10.30
N PHE A 32 -13.81 -11.19 9.52
CA PHE A 32 -14.71 -12.15 8.88
C PHE A 32 -14.65 -13.57 9.47
N ALA A 33 -13.48 -13.96 9.99
CA ALA A 33 -13.29 -15.20 10.74
C ALA A 33 -12.81 -14.96 12.19
N PRO A 34 -13.48 -14.10 12.98
CA PRO A 34 -13.09 -13.81 14.36
C PRO A 34 -13.36 -14.99 15.30
N ASN A 35 -14.03 -16.07 14.86
CA ASN A 35 -14.46 -17.20 15.70
C ASN A 35 -13.34 -18.01 16.36
N PHE A 36 -12.07 -17.69 16.12
CA PHE A 36 -10.99 -18.03 17.05
C PHE A 36 -11.12 -17.35 18.43
N GLN A 37 -11.99 -16.36 18.57
CA GLN A 37 -12.24 -15.56 19.78
C GLN A 37 -13.55 -15.93 20.49
N LYS A 38 -14.42 -16.76 19.90
CA LYS A 38 -15.85 -16.83 20.26
C LYS A 38 -16.41 -18.23 20.58
N THR A 39 -15.60 -19.13 21.14
CA THR A 39 -16.12 -20.19 22.02
C THR A 39 -16.52 -19.68 23.42
N GLN A 40 -16.76 -18.36 23.59
CA GLN A 40 -17.17 -17.72 24.85
C GLN A 40 -18.61 -17.18 24.85
N GLY A 41 -19.60 -18.06 24.86
CA GLY A 41 -20.98 -17.67 25.19
C GLY A 41 -21.94 -18.80 24.93
N ASN A 42 -22.20 -19.69 25.89
CA ASN A 42 -23.05 -19.40 27.04
C ASN A 42 -22.71 -20.19 28.30
N LYS A 43 -21.48 -20.69 28.44
CA LYS A 43 -20.99 -21.22 29.72
C LYS A 43 -20.07 -20.19 30.35
N LYS A 44 -20.25 -19.92 31.64
CA LYS A 44 -19.24 -19.25 32.48
C LYS A 44 -17.91 -19.97 32.23
N ILE A 45 -17.04 -19.38 31.42
CA ILE A 45 -15.70 -19.90 31.19
C ILE A 45 -14.88 -19.37 32.35
N ASP A 46 -14.51 -20.32 33.20
CA ASP A 46 -13.54 -20.16 34.26
C ASP A 46 -12.23 -19.66 33.63
N HIS A 47 -11.84 -18.41 33.89
CA HIS A 47 -10.68 -17.76 33.26
C HIS A 47 -9.35 -18.48 33.50
N ASN A 48 -9.33 -19.49 34.39
CA ASN A 48 -8.14 -20.27 34.72
C ASN A 48 -8.01 -21.62 34.01
N LYS A 49 -9.02 -22.10 33.28
CA LYS A 49 -8.92 -23.38 32.57
C LYS A 49 -9.67 -23.34 31.23
N ASP A 50 -8.96 -23.76 30.19
CA ASP A 50 -9.46 -24.26 28.92
C ASP A 50 -9.57 -23.25 27.75
N TYR A 51 -8.43 -23.23 27.06
CA TYR A 51 -8.10 -22.78 25.71
C TYR A 51 -7.82 -21.28 25.48
N PRO A 52 -6.55 -20.88 25.30
CA PRO A 52 -6.22 -19.62 24.66
C PRO A 52 -6.73 -19.70 23.22
N GLY A 53 -7.81 -18.99 22.92
CA GLY A 53 -8.25 -18.78 21.54
C GLY A 53 -7.14 -18.06 20.79
N TYR A 54 -6.29 -18.82 20.10
CA TYR A 54 -5.20 -18.28 19.28
C TYR A 54 -5.82 -17.56 18.09
N VAL A 55 -6.09 -16.27 18.23
CA VAL A 55 -6.18 -15.39 17.05
C VAL A 55 -5.00 -15.77 16.15
N PHE A 56 -5.18 -15.87 14.83
CA PHE A 56 -4.06 -15.90 13.91
C PHE A 56 -3.78 -14.46 13.50
N PRO A 57 -3.10 -13.65 14.33
CA PRO A 57 -2.90 -12.27 14.05
C PRO A 57 -1.85 -12.11 12.97
N ILE A 58 -2.31 -11.97 11.74
CA ILE A 58 -1.44 -11.46 10.71
C ILE A 58 -1.29 -9.97 10.96
N GLU A 59 -0.07 -9.55 11.28
CA GLU A 59 0.21 -8.15 11.50
C GLU A 59 0.26 -7.43 10.15
N TYR A 60 -0.84 -6.75 9.83
CA TYR A 60 -1.01 -6.06 8.55
C TYR A 60 -0.83 -4.55 8.61
N LEU A 61 -0.74 -3.92 9.80
CA LEU A 61 -0.55 -2.48 9.87
C LEU A 61 0.84 -2.09 9.37
N GLN A 62 1.86 -2.91 9.65
CA GLN A 62 3.18 -2.80 9.03
C GLN A 62 3.10 -2.81 7.49
N ALA A 63 2.27 -3.68 6.91
CA ALA A 63 2.10 -3.76 5.46
C ALA A 63 1.49 -2.47 4.88
N VAL A 64 0.60 -1.79 5.62
CA VAL A 64 0.08 -0.46 5.26
C VAL A 64 1.21 0.58 5.26
N SER A 65 2.06 0.58 6.30
CA SER A 65 3.23 1.47 6.38
C SER A 65 4.21 1.23 5.21
N PHE A 66 4.48 -0.03 4.87
CA PHE A 66 5.26 -0.38 3.70
C PHE A 66 4.66 0.18 2.41
N PHE A 67 3.36 0.05 2.20
CA PHE A 67 2.69 0.59 1.01
C PHE A 67 2.96 2.09 0.81
N LEU A 68 2.91 2.87 1.89
CA LEU A 68 3.15 4.31 1.87
C LEU A 68 4.61 4.63 1.60
N ILE A 69 5.54 3.99 2.33
CA ILE A 69 6.99 4.19 2.16
C ILE A 69 7.40 3.82 0.73
N LEU A 70 6.99 2.65 0.24
CA LEU A 70 7.30 2.18 -1.12
C LEU A 70 6.75 3.13 -2.18
N SER A 71 5.56 3.71 -1.97
CA SER A 71 4.96 4.67 -2.89
C SER A 71 5.75 5.98 -2.95
N GLY A 72 6.20 6.48 -1.79
CA GLY A 72 7.08 7.65 -1.72
C GLY A 72 8.41 7.44 -2.44
N ILE A 73 9.05 6.28 -2.24
CA ILE A 73 10.33 5.92 -2.89
C ILE A 73 10.18 5.93 -4.41
N SER A 74 9.19 5.22 -4.94
CA SER A 74 8.99 5.13 -6.40
C SER A 74 8.73 6.50 -7.01
N LEU A 75 7.94 7.35 -6.35
CA LEU A 75 7.65 8.69 -6.87
C LEU A 75 8.88 9.59 -6.86
N SER A 76 9.63 9.59 -5.75
CA SER A 76 10.87 10.35 -5.64
C SER A 76 11.86 9.99 -6.74
N ARG A 77 12.09 8.69 -6.97
CA ARG A 77 12.98 8.23 -8.03
C ARG A 77 12.50 8.60 -9.44
N LEU A 78 11.20 8.63 -9.67
CA LEU A 78 10.62 8.97 -10.97
C LEU A 78 10.60 10.49 -11.25
N TYR A 79 10.38 11.32 -10.23
CA TYR A 79 10.08 12.75 -10.43
C TYR A 79 11.09 13.72 -9.82
N SER A 80 12.00 13.32 -8.94
CA SER A 80 12.89 14.28 -8.25
C SER A 80 13.82 15.01 -9.22
N HIS A 81 14.42 14.28 -10.16
CA HIS A 81 15.42 14.83 -11.08
C HIS A 81 14.93 15.15 -12.50
N THR A 82 13.64 14.99 -12.79
CA THR A 82 13.10 15.24 -14.14
C THR A 82 12.70 16.69 -14.39
N GLY A 83 12.59 17.50 -13.33
CA GLY A 83 12.06 18.88 -13.43
C GLY A 83 10.55 18.92 -13.69
N ALA A 84 9.88 17.78 -13.85
CA ALA A 84 8.47 17.69 -14.20
C ALA A 84 7.52 18.35 -13.19
N LEU A 85 7.94 18.46 -11.92
CA LEU A 85 7.14 19.09 -10.88
C LEU A 85 7.53 20.54 -10.61
N ASP A 86 8.46 21.12 -11.38
CA ASP A 86 8.87 22.52 -11.21
C ASP A 86 7.90 23.50 -11.90
N THR A 87 7.16 23.06 -12.93
CA THR A 87 6.19 23.89 -13.66
C THR A 87 4.75 23.65 -13.21
N LYS A 88 3.89 24.68 -13.30
CA LYS A 88 2.45 24.57 -12.97
C LYS A 88 1.76 23.50 -13.83
N THR A 89 2.11 23.43 -15.11
CA THR A 89 1.59 22.46 -16.08
C THR A 89 1.98 21.03 -15.69
N GLY A 90 3.24 20.80 -15.36
CA GLY A 90 3.74 19.49 -14.97
C GLY A 90 3.14 19.01 -13.64
N LYS A 91 2.95 19.90 -12.65
CA LYS A 91 2.20 19.59 -11.42
C LYS A 91 0.76 19.16 -11.68
N LYS A 92 0.03 19.88 -12.54
CA LYS A 92 -1.34 19.49 -12.91
C LYS A 92 -1.36 18.15 -13.64
N LYS A 93 -0.44 17.92 -14.59
CA LYS A 93 -0.31 16.66 -15.33
C LYS A 93 -0.03 15.49 -14.38
N PHE A 94 0.86 15.69 -13.41
CA PHE A 94 1.16 14.73 -12.36
C PHE A 94 -0.10 14.36 -11.56
N MET A 95 -0.84 15.36 -11.06
CA MET A 95 -2.06 15.11 -10.27
C MET A 95 -3.12 14.35 -11.07
N TRP A 96 -3.35 14.72 -12.34
CA TRP A 96 -4.30 14.01 -13.20
C TRP A 96 -3.89 12.57 -13.47
N LYS A 97 -2.59 12.31 -13.68
CA LYS A 97 -2.08 10.94 -13.83
C LYS A 97 -2.28 10.12 -12.55
N ARG A 98 -2.02 10.71 -11.38
CA ARG A 98 -2.24 10.03 -10.09
C ARG A 98 -3.72 9.75 -9.84
N PHE A 99 -4.60 10.70 -10.16
CA PHE A 99 -6.05 10.51 -10.10
C PHE A 99 -6.49 9.37 -11.03
N ALA A 100 -6.09 9.40 -12.31
CA ALA A 100 -6.42 8.36 -13.27
C ALA A 100 -5.92 6.96 -12.85
N ARG A 101 -4.78 6.91 -12.15
CA ARG A 101 -4.24 5.66 -11.61
C ARG A 101 -5.12 5.11 -10.47
N LEU A 102 -5.57 5.96 -9.55
CA LEU A 102 -6.30 5.53 -8.36
C LEU A 102 -7.80 5.34 -8.60
N SER A 103 -8.41 6.20 -9.42
CA SER A 103 -9.86 6.36 -9.48
C SER A 103 -10.66 5.11 -9.86
N PRO A 104 -10.26 4.27 -10.85
CA PRO A 104 -11.12 3.18 -11.28
C PRO A 104 -11.43 2.17 -10.17
N ALA A 105 -10.40 1.56 -9.59
CA ALA A 105 -10.58 0.59 -8.51
C ALA A 105 -11.16 1.23 -7.24
N TYR A 106 -10.80 2.49 -6.95
CA TYR A 106 -11.36 3.22 -5.80
C TYR A 106 -12.87 3.38 -5.91
N TYR A 107 -13.36 3.89 -7.04
CA TYR A 107 -14.79 4.09 -7.25
C TYR A 107 -15.54 2.76 -7.40
N LEU A 108 -14.89 1.69 -7.90
CA LEU A 108 -15.47 0.35 -7.83
C LEU A 108 -15.63 -0.12 -6.37
N GLY A 109 -14.58 0.01 -5.55
CA GLY A 109 -14.64 -0.32 -4.13
C GLY A 109 -15.77 0.43 -3.42
N LEU A 110 -15.87 1.74 -3.66
CA LEU A 110 -16.97 2.56 -3.15
C LEU A 110 -18.34 2.07 -3.63
N LEU A 111 -18.49 1.73 -4.91
CA LEU A 111 -19.75 1.24 -5.47
C LEU A 111 -20.16 -0.11 -4.84
N LEU A 112 -19.20 -1.02 -4.66
CA LEU A 112 -19.44 -2.33 -4.04
C LEU A 112 -19.75 -2.20 -2.54
N GLY A 113 -19.07 -1.30 -1.83
CA GLY A 113 -19.29 -1.02 -0.41
C GLY A 113 -20.54 -0.19 -0.12
N PHE A 114 -21.01 0.61 -1.10
CA PHE A 114 -22.14 1.51 -0.93
C PHE A 114 -23.44 0.78 -0.58
N LEU A 115 -23.77 -0.34 -1.25
CA LEU A 115 -25.03 -1.05 -1.02
C LEU A 115 -25.13 -1.65 0.40
N PRO A 116 -24.15 -2.43 0.89
CA PRO A 116 -24.13 -2.89 2.28
C PRO A 116 -24.19 -1.74 3.28
N PHE A 117 -23.44 -0.66 3.02
CA PHE A 117 -23.42 0.51 3.89
C PHE A 117 -24.79 1.20 3.97
N PHE A 118 -25.38 1.52 2.81
CA PHE A 118 -26.68 2.19 2.71
C PHE A 118 -27.77 1.40 3.43
N TYR A 119 -27.81 0.07 3.22
CA TYR A 119 -28.76 -0.80 3.92
C TYR A 119 -28.59 -0.70 5.44
N ASN A 120 -27.36 -0.73 5.94
CA ASN A 120 -27.10 -0.64 7.39
C ASN A 120 -27.44 0.74 7.97
N THR A 121 -27.10 1.84 7.28
CA THR A 121 -27.49 3.19 7.72
C THR A 121 -29.01 3.36 7.73
N TYR A 122 -29.71 2.88 6.70
CA TYR A 122 -31.17 2.97 6.65
C TYR A 122 -31.84 2.28 7.85
N MET A 123 -31.26 1.16 8.31
CA MET A 123 -31.76 0.41 9.46
C MET A 123 -31.36 1.03 10.82
N ASP A 124 -30.32 1.87 10.86
CA ASP A 124 -29.81 2.51 12.08
C ASP A 124 -29.84 4.04 11.97
N GLN A 125 -30.98 4.62 12.36
CA GLN A 125 -31.26 6.06 12.28
C GLN A 125 -30.25 6.95 13.02
N LYS A 126 -29.39 6.40 13.89
CA LYS A 126 -28.35 7.18 14.60
C LYS A 126 -27.16 7.56 13.72
N LYS A 127 -27.04 7.00 12.50
CA LYS A 127 -25.87 7.12 11.63
C LYS A 127 -26.02 8.10 10.45
N TYR A 128 -27.04 8.95 10.46
CA TYR A 128 -27.28 9.88 9.34
C TYR A 128 -26.13 10.87 9.11
N LEU A 129 -25.51 11.41 10.17
CA LEU A 129 -24.37 12.32 10.02
C LEU A 129 -23.19 11.64 9.34
N ASP A 130 -22.86 10.41 9.75
CA ASP A 130 -21.78 9.63 9.15
C ASP A 130 -22.09 9.31 7.67
N PHE A 131 -23.35 9.02 7.36
CA PHE A 131 -23.81 8.77 6.00
C PHE A 131 -23.68 10.00 5.09
N PHE A 132 -24.25 11.13 5.49
CA PHE A 132 -24.18 12.38 4.72
C PHE A 132 -22.75 12.91 4.63
N GLY A 133 -21.98 12.81 5.72
CA GLY A 133 -20.56 13.13 5.72
C GLY A 133 -19.77 12.24 4.74
N SER A 134 -20.06 10.94 4.70
CA SER A 134 -19.40 9.98 3.78
C SER A 134 -19.77 10.20 2.31
N LEU A 135 -21.01 10.64 2.02
CA LEU A 135 -21.43 11.04 0.67
C LEU A 135 -20.60 12.18 0.08
N ILE A 136 -20.01 13.02 0.94
CA ILE A 136 -19.09 14.08 0.54
C ILE A 136 -17.65 13.60 0.65
N ALA A 137 -17.27 12.98 1.78
CA ALA A 137 -15.87 12.67 2.03
C ALA A 137 -15.32 11.57 1.10
N ALA A 138 -16.10 10.53 0.81
CA ALA A 138 -15.62 9.41 0.01
C ALA A 138 -15.43 9.79 -1.47
N PRO A 139 -16.41 10.36 -2.20
CA PRO A 139 -16.22 10.66 -3.62
C PRO A 139 -15.04 11.61 -3.93
N PHE A 140 -14.66 12.44 -2.95
CA PHE A 140 -13.61 13.44 -3.05
C PHE A 140 -12.28 13.06 -2.38
N PHE A 141 -12.09 11.81 -1.94
CA PHE A 141 -10.87 11.36 -1.25
C PHE A 141 -10.55 12.17 0.02
N LEU A 142 -11.56 12.58 0.79
CA LEU A 142 -11.41 13.38 2.02
C LEU A 142 -11.58 12.55 3.31
N GLN A 143 -11.81 11.24 3.17
CA GLN A 143 -11.92 10.27 4.25
C GLN A 143 -10.82 10.41 5.32
N THR A 144 -9.58 10.68 4.91
CA THR A 144 -8.48 10.83 5.85
C THR A 144 -8.57 12.11 6.69
N VAL A 145 -9.13 13.18 6.13
CA VAL A 145 -9.29 14.47 6.83
C VAL A 145 -10.49 14.42 7.77
N PHE A 146 -11.53 13.67 7.38
CA PHE A 146 -12.75 13.48 8.15
C PHE A 146 -12.91 12.01 8.51
N PRO A 147 -12.15 11.50 9.49
CA PRO A 147 -12.13 10.08 9.79
C PRO A 147 -13.42 9.57 10.45
N LEU A 148 -14.36 10.46 10.76
CA LEU A 148 -15.74 10.09 11.12
C LEU A 148 -16.55 9.65 9.89
N PHE A 149 -16.10 9.96 8.67
CA PHE A 149 -16.83 9.74 7.42
C PHE A 149 -16.22 8.60 6.58
N LEU A 150 -15.73 7.55 7.25
CA LEU A 150 -15.04 6.42 6.63
C LEU A 150 -15.96 5.26 6.21
N ALA A 151 -17.25 5.51 6.11
CA ALA A 151 -18.22 4.45 6.41
C ALA A 151 -18.52 3.48 5.26
N TRP A 152 -18.03 3.68 4.03
CA TRP A 152 -18.42 2.85 2.88
C TRP A 152 -17.56 1.61 2.70
N ASP A 153 -16.27 1.71 2.97
CA ASP A 153 -15.32 0.63 2.81
C ASP A 153 -14.12 0.95 3.71
N GLY A 154 -13.95 0.09 4.73
CA GLY A 154 -12.96 0.26 5.79
C GLY A 154 -11.61 0.68 5.24
N PRO A 155 -10.93 -0.18 4.48
CA PRO A 155 -9.59 0.09 3.94
C PRO A 155 -9.44 1.30 2.99
N LEU A 156 -10.52 1.84 2.41
CA LEU A 156 -10.40 2.89 1.38
C LEU A 156 -9.87 4.24 1.90
N TRP A 157 -9.87 4.48 3.22
CA TRP A 157 -9.24 5.68 3.79
C TRP A 157 -7.77 5.81 3.39
N THR A 158 -7.03 4.71 3.21
CA THR A 158 -5.63 4.75 2.77
C THR A 158 -5.49 5.29 1.34
N VAL A 159 -6.50 5.12 0.49
CA VAL A 159 -6.48 5.72 -0.85
C VAL A 159 -6.64 7.24 -0.77
N SER A 160 -7.44 7.73 0.19
CA SER A 160 -7.51 9.15 0.51
C SER A 160 -6.16 9.69 1.00
N ILE A 161 -5.40 8.92 1.80
CA ILE A 161 -4.02 9.30 2.16
C ILE A 161 -3.17 9.42 0.92
N PHE A 162 -3.18 8.44 0.01
CA PHE A 162 -2.36 8.52 -1.19
C PHE A 162 -2.63 9.79 -1.98
N MET A 163 -3.91 10.15 -2.16
CA MET A 163 -4.27 11.39 -2.86
C MET A 163 -3.69 12.63 -2.15
N MET A 164 -3.85 12.72 -0.84
CA MET A 164 -3.31 13.82 -0.05
C MET A 164 -1.77 13.84 -0.04
N SER A 165 -1.12 12.69 0.07
CA SER A 165 0.33 12.52 -0.05
C SER A 165 0.84 12.99 -1.41
N TYR A 166 0.12 12.74 -2.51
CA TYR A 166 0.48 13.27 -3.83
C TYR A 166 0.40 14.78 -3.88
N VAL A 167 -0.62 15.37 -3.27
CA VAL A 167 -0.76 16.82 -3.13
C VAL A 167 0.45 17.37 -2.37
N VAL A 168 0.77 16.84 -1.19
CA VAL A 168 1.94 17.25 -0.38
C VAL A 168 3.25 17.07 -1.16
N TYR A 169 3.39 15.95 -1.87
CA TYR A 169 4.59 15.59 -2.61
C TYR A 169 4.96 16.62 -3.69
N VAL A 170 3.97 17.24 -4.34
CA VAL A 170 4.19 18.28 -5.36
C VAL A 170 5.06 19.43 -4.84
N TRP A 171 4.91 19.83 -3.57
CA TRP A 171 5.75 20.86 -2.96
C TRP A 171 7.01 20.28 -2.32
N PHE A 172 6.89 19.10 -1.71
CA PHE A 172 7.97 18.44 -0.99
C PHE A 172 9.11 17.98 -1.91
N ASN A 173 8.81 17.53 -3.13
CA ASN A 173 9.80 17.01 -4.07
C ASN A 173 10.93 18.00 -4.36
N LYS A 174 10.58 19.28 -4.60
CA LYS A 174 11.57 20.35 -4.86
C LYS A 174 12.51 20.52 -3.66
N LYS A 175 11.98 20.43 -2.43
CA LYS A 175 12.76 20.55 -1.20
C LYS A 175 13.71 19.36 -1.02
N CYS A 176 13.24 18.14 -1.25
CA CYS A 176 14.08 16.94 -1.19
C CYS A 176 15.32 17.05 -2.08
N ARG A 177 15.14 17.49 -3.33
CA ARG A 177 16.24 17.64 -4.30
C ARG A 177 17.31 18.64 -3.85
N VAL A 178 16.92 19.76 -3.24
CA VAL A 178 17.86 20.84 -2.88
C VAL A 178 18.45 20.69 -1.49
N TRP A 179 17.81 19.92 -0.61
CA TRP A 179 18.31 19.70 0.73
C TRP A 179 19.60 18.90 0.74
N SER A 180 20.52 19.25 1.65
CA SER A 180 21.71 18.44 1.89
C SER A 180 21.33 17.08 2.48
N GLN A 181 22.21 16.09 2.34
CA GLN A 181 21.98 14.76 2.90
C GLN A 181 21.74 14.79 4.41
N ARG A 182 22.43 15.67 5.16
CA ARG A 182 22.18 15.90 6.58
C ARG A 182 20.75 16.35 6.86
N LYS A 183 20.25 17.34 6.10
CA LYS A 183 18.86 17.82 6.24
C LYS A 183 17.86 16.72 5.94
N LEU A 184 18.09 15.92 4.90
CA LEU A 184 17.24 14.78 4.58
C LEU A 184 17.14 13.79 5.75
N TYR A 185 18.26 13.43 6.37
CA TYR A 185 18.25 12.59 7.56
C TYR A 185 17.52 13.24 8.73
N THR A 186 17.77 14.52 9.01
CA THR A 186 17.08 15.24 10.09
C THR A 186 15.55 15.21 9.90
N TYR A 187 15.06 15.51 8.69
CA TYR A 187 13.62 15.49 8.42
C TYR A 187 13.04 14.07 8.46
N ALA A 188 13.75 13.05 7.96
CA ALA A 188 13.31 11.66 8.08
C ALA A 188 13.19 11.24 9.56
N THR A 189 14.15 11.63 10.41
CA THR A 189 14.09 11.38 11.84
C THR A 189 12.93 12.10 12.50
N ILE A 190 12.68 13.38 12.18
CA ILE A 190 11.54 14.13 12.70
C ILE A 190 10.21 13.47 12.29
N PHE A 191 10.08 13.08 11.02
CA PHE A 191 8.89 12.42 10.50
C PHE A 191 8.65 11.03 11.11
N TYR A 192 9.69 10.38 11.62
CA TYR A 192 9.58 9.12 12.37
C TYR A 192 9.22 9.37 13.85
N LEU A 193 9.91 10.31 14.51
CA LEU A 193 9.74 10.56 15.94
C LEU A 193 8.36 11.15 16.26
N LEU A 194 7.77 11.92 15.35
CA LEU A 194 6.48 12.57 15.59
C LEU A 194 5.32 11.54 15.72
N PRO A 195 5.12 10.58 14.79
CA PRO A 195 4.20 9.46 14.98
C PRO A 195 4.50 8.64 16.24
N ALA A 196 5.77 8.26 16.43
CA ALA A 196 6.19 7.44 17.56
C ALA A 196 5.83 8.12 18.91
N PHE A 197 6.05 9.43 19.02
CA PHE A 197 5.66 10.22 20.17
C PHE A 197 4.16 10.20 20.40
N PHE A 198 3.35 10.39 19.35
CA PHE A 198 1.90 10.34 19.48
C PHE A 198 1.42 8.96 19.92
N ILE A 199 1.99 7.87 19.43
CA ILE A 199 1.60 6.53 19.89
C ILE A 199 1.94 6.30 21.37
N VAL A 200 3.11 6.75 21.82
CA VAL A 200 3.45 6.71 23.25
C VAL A 200 2.42 7.50 24.07
N LEU A 201 2.03 8.69 23.58
CA LEU A 201 1.00 9.51 24.21
C LEU A 201 -0.38 8.82 24.21
N PHE A 202 -0.75 8.16 23.11
CA PHE A 202 -1.99 7.37 22.99
C PHE A 202 -2.07 6.30 24.07
N ILE A 203 -0.99 5.51 24.21
CA ILE A 203 -0.91 4.41 25.18
C ILE A 203 -0.98 4.97 26.60
N ALA A 204 -0.23 6.04 26.87
CA ALA A 204 -0.17 6.64 28.20
C ALA A 204 -1.53 7.23 28.63
N LEU A 205 -2.24 7.89 27.71
CA LEU A 205 -3.49 8.59 28.01
C LEU A 205 -4.75 7.72 27.85
N LYS A 206 -4.65 6.53 27.24
CA LYS A 206 -5.79 5.64 26.91
C LYS A 206 -6.93 6.35 26.18
N PHE A 207 -6.64 7.38 25.40
CA PHE A 207 -7.64 8.25 24.80
C PHE A 207 -8.09 7.72 23.43
N TYR A 208 -9.25 7.05 23.36
CA TYR A 208 -9.73 6.39 22.14
C TYR A 208 -9.87 7.32 20.92
N ALA A 209 -10.30 8.58 21.11
CA ALA A 209 -10.40 9.54 20.02
C ALA A 209 -9.04 9.84 19.35
N PHE A 210 -7.95 9.60 20.08
CA PHE A 210 -6.59 9.75 19.58
C PHE A 210 -6.17 8.60 18.65
N ASN A 211 -6.75 7.40 18.80
CA ASN A 211 -6.50 6.27 17.91
C ASN A 211 -6.83 6.64 16.46
N ILE A 212 -7.98 7.29 16.26
CA ILE A 212 -8.42 7.76 14.94
C ILE A 212 -7.46 8.80 14.37
N LEU A 213 -7.00 9.75 15.18
CA LEU A 213 -6.16 10.85 14.72
C LEU A 213 -4.74 10.38 14.33
N VAL A 214 -4.19 9.43 15.08
CA VAL A 214 -2.88 8.80 14.86
C VAL A 214 -2.90 7.88 13.65
N HIS A 215 -3.83 6.91 13.63
CA HIS A 215 -3.78 5.86 12.62
C HIS A 215 -4.22 6.33 11.23
N VAL A 216 -5.08 7.34 11.16
CA VAL A 216 -5.70 7.76 9.90
C VAL A 216 -4.95 8.92 9.25
N TRP A 217 -4.59 10.00 9.94
CA TRP A 217 -4.22 11.24 9.25
C TRP A 217 -2.72 11.52 9.12
N LEU A 218 -2.08 12.01 10.19
CA LEU A 218 -0.76 12.63 10.06
C LEU A 218 0.33 11.59 9.78
N ASP A 219 0.30 10.49 10.50
CA ASP A 219 1.43 9.55 10.53
C ASP A 219 1.67 8.86 9.19
N ARG A 220 0.58 8.54 8.49
CA ARG A 220 0.65 7.87 7.19
C ARG A 220 1.22 8.75 6.10
N ILE A 221 0.91 10.05 6.12
CA ILE A 221 1.56 11.02 5.23
C ILE A 221 3.06 11.06 5.53
N LEU A 222 3.45 11.06 6.81
CA LEU A 222 4.85 11.09 7.21
C LEU A 222 5.61 9.84 6.75
N HIS A 223 5.02 8.64 6.84
CA HIS A 223 5.59 7.41 6.27
C HIS A 223 5.81 7.53 4.76
N PHE A 224 4.86 8.09 4.03
CA PHE A 224 5.03 8.38 2.60
C PHE A 224 6.19 9.37 2.34
N LEU A 225 6.30 10.43 3.14
CA LEU A 225 7.38 11.42 2.99
C LEU A 225 8.77 10.85 3.35
N ILE A 226 8.85 9.98 4.35
CA ILE A 226 10.06 9.19 4.65
C ILE A 226 10.45 8.36 3.42
N GLY A 227 9.48 7.70 2.79
CA GLY A 227 9.69 7.01 1.52
C GLY A 227 10.25 7.92 0.43
N ALA A 228 9.69 9.13 0.28
CA ALA A 228 10.19 10.09 -0.70
C ALA A 228 11.63 10.55 -0.42
N ILE A 229 11.98 10.79 0.85
CA ILE A 229 13.36 11.07 1.27
C ILE A 229 14.28 9.89 0.94
N LEU A 230 13.86 8.67 1.25
CA LEU A 230 14.63 7.46 1.00
C LEU A 230 14.87 7.23 -0.50
N GLY A 231 13.89 7.53 -1.35
CA GLY A 231 14.06 7.49 -2.80
C GLY A 231 15.11 8.48 -3.31
N GLU A 232 15.12 9.71 -2.77
CA GLU A 232 16.13 10.72 -3.13
C GLU A 232 17.52 10.33 -2.63
N LEU A 233 17.63 9.80 -1.41
CA LEU A 233 18.89 9.28 -0.86
C LEU A 233 19.44 8.12 -1.69
N THR A 234 18.56 7.22 -2.12
CA THR A 234 18.91 6.09 -3.00
C THR A 234 19.47 6.58 -4.33
N GLU A 235 18.85 7.59 -4.93
CA GLU A 235 19.30 8.13 -6.21
C GLU A 235 20.63 8.90 -6.10
N ARG A 236 20.85 9.61 -4.99
CA ARG A 236 22.17 10.24 -4.70
C ARG A 236 23.26 9.20 -4.50
N TYR A 237 22.95 8.13 -3.76
CA TYR A 237 23.88 7.02 -3.55
C TYR A 237 24.22 6.35 -4.90
N ARG A 238 23.21 6.08 -5.73
CA ARG A 238 23.38 5.55 -7.09
C ARG A 238 24.32 6.40 -7.94
N LYS A 239 24.10 7.71 -7.98
CA LYS A 239 24.95 8.67 -8.72
C LYS A 239 26.38 8.71 -8.18
N LYS A 240 26.56 8.76 -6.86
CA LYS A 240 27.87 8.79 -6.20
C LYS A 240 28.71 7.56 -6.56
N HIS A 241 28.08 6.40 -6.68
CA HIS A 241 28.75 5.13 -6.98
C HIS A 241 28.75 4.77 -8.48
N GLY A 242 28.33 5.68 -9.36
CA GLY A 242 28.37 5.44 -10.81
C GLY A 242 27.47 4.30 -11.30
N LEU A 243 26.44 3.93 -10.53
CA LEU A 243 25.59 2.78 -10.80
C LEU A 243 24.64 3.04 -11.98
N LYS A 244 25.06 2.65 -13.18
CA LYS A 244 24.30 2.84 -14.42
C LYS A 244 23.51 1.60 -14.84
N ASN A 245 24.05 0.41 -14.60
CA ASN A 245 23.47 -0.87 -15.02
C ASN A 245 23.53 -1.90 -13.87
N GLU A 246 22.97 -3.10 -14.08
CA GLU A 246 22.96 -4.17 -13.06
C GLU A 246 24.34 -4.69 -12.70
N GLU A 247 25.24 -4.81 -13.69
CA GLU A 247 26.62 -5.28 -13.50
C GLU A 247 27.35 -4.40 -12.47
N SER A 248 27.16 -3.07 -12.59
CA SER A 248 27.73 -2.09 -11.65
C SER A 248 27.32 -2.34 -10.19
N TYR A 249 26.13 -2.91 -9.94
CA TYR A 249 25.71 -3.22 -8.56
C TYR A 249 26.46 -4.41 -7.97
N ASN A 250 26.79 -5.39 -8.81
CA ASN A 250 27.37 -6.67 -8.41
C ASN A 250 28.88 -6.61 -8.20
N GLU A 251 29.56 -5.71 -8.90
CA GLU A 251 31.02 -5.56 -8.82
C GLU A 251 31.47 -4.72 -7.61
N ARG A 252 30.53 -4.16 -6.84
CA ARG A 252 30.88 -3.34 -5.69
C ARG A 252 31.47 -4.15 -4.55
N LYS A 253 32.53 -3.61 -3.93
CA LYS A 253 33.13 -4.16 -2.71
C LYS A 253 32.16 -4.28 -1.53
N ASP A 254 31.09 -3.47 -1.50
CA ASP A 254 30.06 -3.51 -0.45
C ASP A 254 28.81 -4.31 -0.82
N ALA A 255 28.74 -4.92 -2.01
CA ALA A 255 27.58 -5.69 -2.45
C ALA A 255 27.22 -6.83 -1.49
N THR A 256 28.22 -7.57 -0.99
CA THR A 256 28.03 -8.66 -0.02
C THR A 256 27.38 -8.15 1.28
N LYS A 257 27.74 -6.95 1.74
CA LYS A 257 27.14 -6.37 2.95
C LYS A 257 25.66 -6.11 2.75
N TRP A 258 25.27 -5.51 1.62
CA TRP A 258 23.87 -5.24 1.32
C TRP A 258 23.05 -6.51 1.09
N ILE A 259 23.64 -7.56 0.54
CA ILE A 259 23.00 -8.88 0.42
C ILE A 259 22.65 -9.43 1.82
N ILE A 260 23.62 -9.46 2.73
CA ILE A 260 23.41 -9.94 4.10
C ILE A 260 22.33 -9.12 4.81
N VAL A 261 22.38 -7.78 4.69
CA VAL A 261 21.39 -6.90 5.33
C VAL A 261 19.98 -7.12 4.76
N ALA A 262 19.85 -7.34 3.45
CA ALA A 262 18.55 -7.62 2.83
C ALA A 262 17.95 -8.95 3.31
N ASP A 263 18.74 -10.02 3.29
CA ASP A 263 18.28 -11.36 3.68
C ASP A 263 18.01 -11.45 5.18
N LEU A 264 18.92 -10.92 6.02
CA LEU A 264 18.71 -10.86 7.47
C LEU A 264 17.51 -9.98 7.83
N GLY A 265 17.32 -8.87 7.10
CA GLY A 265 16.17 -8.00 7.31
C GLY A 265 14.85 -8.73 7.04
N THR A 266 14.81 -9.59 6.03
CA THR A 266 13.64 -10.44 5.74
C THR A 266 13.41 -11.48 6.83
N LEU A 267 14.46 -12.12 7.34
CA LEU A 267 14.34 -13.07 8.45
C LEU A 267 13.79 -12.40 9.71
N VAL A 268 14.23 -11.17 10.02
CA VAL A 268 13.68 -10.40 11.15
C VAL A 268 12.19 -10.11 10.95
N LEU A 269 11.75 -9.71 9.75
CA LEU A 269 10.33 -9.48 9.46
C LEU A 269 9.49 -10.76 9.54
N ILE A 270 10.01 -11.90 9.09
CA ILE A 270 9.34 -13.19 9.27
C ILE A 270 9.25 -13.53 10.76
N GLY A 271 10.34 -13.33 11.50
CA GLY A 271 10.40 -13.53 12.94
C GLY A 271 9.39 -12.67 13.72
N THR A 272 9.22 -11.40 13.36
CA THR A 272 8.20 -10.55 14.01
C THR A 272 6.79 -11.05 13.75
N GLN A 273 6.48 -11.50 12.54
CA GLN A 273 5.18 -12.08 12.22
C GLN A 273 4.91 -13.36 13.02
N VAL A 274 5.91 -14.24 13.15
CA VAL A 274 5.82 -15.44 14.00
C VAL A 274 5.58 -15.07 15.46
N ILE A 275 6.30 -14.06 15.98
CA ILE A 275 6.09 -13.57 17.35
C ILE A 275 4.66 -13.04 17.52
N VAL A 276 4.15 -12.23 16.59
CA VAL A 276 2.76 -11.74 16.68
C VAL A 276 1.77 -12.90 16.69
N ILE A 277 1.96 -13.90 15.81
CA ILE A 277 1.12 -15.11 15.75
C ILE A 277 1.13 -15.88 17.09
N LEU A 278 2.30 -16.03 17.72
CA LEU A 278 2.46 -16.80 18.95
C LEU A 278 1.94 -16.07 20.20
N TYR A 279 2.10 -14.75 20.28
CA TYR A 279 1.85 -13.97 21.50
C TYR A 279 0.55 -13.14 21.48
N GLY A 280 -0.16 -13.07 20.34
CA GLY A 280 -1.47 -12.40 20.25
C GLY A 280 -1.42 -10.87 20.09
N GLN A 281 -2.61 -10.25 19.90
CA GLN A 281 -2.77 -8.87 19.37
C GLN A 281 -2.80 -7.70 20.36
N THR A 282 -2.49 -7.85 21.65
CA THR A 282 -2.93 -6.80 22.59
C THR A 282 -2.30 -5.42 22.36
N PHE A 283 -1.01 -5.34 21.96
CA PHE A 283 -0.35 -4.05 21.69
C PHE A 283 0.82 -4.12 20.70
N LEU A 284 1.45 -5.28 20.57
CA LEU A 284 2.63 -5.49 19.70
C LEU A 284 2.47 -5.02 18.24
N PRO A 285 1.32 -5.26 17.56
CA PRO A 285 1.02 -4.68 16.25
C PRO A 285 1.36 -3.19 16.11
N TYR A 286 0.82 -2.38 17.01
CA TYR A 286 1.01 -0.93 17.01
C TYR A 286 2.45 -0.56 17.33
N PHE A 287 3.11 -1.28 18.23
CA PHE A 287 4.52 -1.04 18.51
C PHE A 287 5.38 -1.30 17.26
N PHE A 288 5.21 -2.46 16.63
CA PHE A 288 6.00 -2.85 15.47
C PHE A 288 5.74 -1.95 14.26
N GLU A 289 4.50 -1.54 14.03
CA GLU A 289 4.15 -0.68 12.92
C GLU A 289 5.04 0.57 12.82
N PHE A 290 5.30 1.22 13.95
CA PHE A 290 5.98 2.50 13.97
C PHE A 290 7.44 2.39 14.37
N VAL A 291 7.76 1.62 15.41
CA VAL A 291 9.14 1.49 15.90
C VAL A 291 10.05 0.87 14.84
N PHE A 292 9.51 0.01 13.96
CA PHE A 292 10.32 -0.64 12.93
C PHE A 292 10.49 0.23 11.68
N VAL A 293 9.90 1.42 11.56
CA VAL A 293 10.03 2.27 10.37
C VAL A 293 11.50 2.54 9.96
N PRO A 294 12.43 2.87 10.88
CA PRO A 294 13.85 3.01 10.52
C PRO A 294 14.45 1.72 9.98
N PHE A 295 14.10 0.58 10.59
CA PHE A 295 14.54 -0.74 10.14
C PHE A 295 13.96 -1.06 8.75
N HIS A 296 12.67 -0.80 8.50
CA HIS A 296 12.03 -0.94 7.19
C HIS A 296 12.75 -0.12 6.13
N CYS A 297 13.15 1.12 6.45
CA CYS A 297 13.89 1.97 5.52
C CYS A 297 15.26 1.39 5.16
N ILE A 298 16.01 0.89 6.15
CA ILE A 298 17.31 0.25 5.93
C ILE A 298 17.15 -1.02 5.09
N TRP A 299 16.16 -1.85 5.40
CA TRP A 299 15.88 -3.08 4.68
C TRP A 299 15.48 -2.81 3.22
N ILE A 300 14.55 -1.88 2.98
CA ILE A 300 14.15 -1.49 1.62
C ILE A 300 15.35 -0.91 0.85
N PHE A 301 16.16 -0.08 1.50
CA PHE A 301 17.40 0.42 0.89
C PHE A 301 18.33 -0.73 0.51
N ALA A 302 18.53 -1.71 1.40
CA ALA A 302 19.35 -2.88 1.15
C ALA A 302 18.82 -3.71 -0.03
N LEU A 303 17.51 -3.91 -0.15
CA LEU A 303 16.89 -4.58 -1.31
C LEU A 303 17.23 -3.86 -2.62
N LEU A 304 17.14 -2.53 -2.63
CA LEU A 304 17.52 -1.71 -3.79
C LEU A 304 19.02 -1.78 -4.12
N GLN A 305 19.87 -2.15 -3.15
CA GLN A 305 21.31 -2.29 -3.34
C GLN A 305 21.79 -3.72 -3.63
N SER A 306 20.94 -4.75 -3.47
CA SER A 306 21.35 -6.15 -3.44
C SER A 306 20.53 -7.06 -4.37
N LYS A 307 20.71 -6.91 -5.68
CA LYS A 307 19.97 -7.74 -6.66
C LYS A 307 20.20 -9.25 -6.53
N LYS A 308 21.37 -9.65 -6.02
CA LYS A 308 21.76 -11.06 -5.80
C LYS A 308 21.22 -11.69 -4.51
N SER A 309 20.64 -10.89 -3.60
CA SER A 309 20.08 -11.44 -2.35
C SER A 309 18.97 -12.44 -2.64
N LEU A 310 18.83 -13.44 -1.76
CA LEU A 310 17.78 -14.44 -1.90
C LEU A 310 16.40 -13.77 -1.87
N THR A 311 16.21 -12.81 -0.96
CA THR A 311 14.98 -12.03 -0.88
C THR A 311 14.69 -11.32 -2.20
N CYS A 312 15.64 -10.60 -2.79
CA CYS A 312 15.40 -9.91 -4.06
C CYS A 312 15.04 -10.88 -5.19
N ARG A 313 15.69 -12.05 -5.25
CA ARG A 313 15.38 -13.08 -6.26
C ARG A 313 13.95 -13.61 -6.11
N ILE A 314 13.52 -13.87 -4.88
CA ILE A 314 12.15 -14.32 -4.59
C ILE A 314 11.15 -13.23 -4.97
N LEU A 315 11.38 -11.98 -4.55
CA LEU A 315 10.48 -10.85 -4.84
C LEU A 315 10.41 -10.50 -6.33
N ASN A 316 11.39 -10.91 -7.13
CA ASN A 316 11.43 -10.73 -8.58
C ASN A 316 10.86 -11.92 -9.38
N LEU A 317 10.28 -12.94 -8.71
CA LEU A 317 9.65 -14.03 -9.45
C LEU A 317 8.46 -13.49 -10.28
N PRO A 318 8.22 -13.98 -11.51
CA PRO A 318 7.14 -13.49 -12.38
C PRO A 318 5.74 -13.53 -11.74
N PHE A 319 5.53 -14.48 -10.83
CA PHE A 319 4.31 -14.57 -10.04
C PHE A 319 4.01 -13.28 -9.28
N PHE A 320 5.04 -12.66 -8.68
CA PHE A 320 4.88 -11.42 -7.92
C PHE A 320 4.61 -10.20 -8.80
N ASP A 321 5.00 -10.21 -10.07
CA ASP A 321 4.63 -9.14 -11.01
C ASP A 321 3.12 -9.15 -11.27
N ILE A 322 2.54 -10.33 -11.52
CA ILE A 322 1.09 -10.50 -11.70
C ILE A 322 0.34 -10.03 -10.45
N LEU A 323 0.79 -10.48 -9.26
CA LEU A 323 0.18 -10.07 -8.00
C LEU A 323 0.30 -8.55 -7.80
N ASN A 324 1.47 -7.97 -8.06
CA ASN A 324 1.72 -6.54 -7.90
C ASN A 324 0.82 -5.69 -8.80
N GLU A 325 0.64 -6.08 -10.07
CA GLU A 325 -0.26 -5.36 -10.99
C GLU A 325 -1.68 -5.22 -10.41
N SER A 326 -2.19 -6.29 -9.81
CA SER A 326 -3.53 -6.34 -9.18
C SER A 326 -3.58 -5.87 -7.73
N SER A 327 -2.44 -5.65 -7.07
CA SER A 327 -2.36 -5.40 -5.62
C SER A 327 -3.21 -4.21 -5.17
N TYR A 328 -3.21 -3.13 -5.96
CA TYR A 328 -4.04 -1.95 -5.70
C TYR A 328 -5.54 -2.25 -5.87
N THR A 329 -5.91 -2.97 -6.92
CA THR A 329 -7.29 -3.37 -7.16
C THR A 329 -7.80 -4.25 -6.02
N VAL A 330 -7.05 -5.29 -5.65
CA VAL A 330 -7.33 -6.18 -4.50
C VAL A 330 -7.54 -5.33 -3.24
N TYR A 331 -6.61 -4.41 -2.96
CA TYR A 331 -6.72 -3.52 -1.81
C TYR A 331 -8.05 -2.75 -1.79
N CYS A 332 -8.51 -2.24 -2.94
CA CYS A 332 -9.73 -1.45 -3.01
C CYS A 332 -11.03 -2.26 -2.95
N ILE A 333 -11.02 -3.56 -3.27
CA ILE A 333 -12.28 -4.33 -3.41
C ILE A 333 -12.38 -5.53 -2.48
N HIS A 334 -11.31 -5.94 -1.81
CA HIS A 334 -11.33 -7.17 -0.99
C HIS A 334 -12.36 -7.11 0.14
N PHE A 335 -12.49 -5.96 0.81
CA PHE A 335 -13.38 -5.81 1.96
C PHE A 335 -14.87 -5.93 1.56
N PRO A 336 -15.39 -5.18 0.57
CA PRO A 336 -16.77 -5.39 0.10
C PRO A 336 -16.99 -6.79 -0.48
N LEU A 337 -15.99 -7.38 -1.14
CA LEU A 337 -16.10 -8.76 -1.63
C LEU A 337 -16.12 -9.79 -0.50
N PHE A 338 -15.43 -9.57 0.62
CA PHE A 338 -15.56 -10.43 1.80
C PHE A 338 -16.96 -10.37 2.42
N PHE A 339 -17.60 -9.20 2.46
CA PHE A 339 -19.00 -9.11 2.87
C PHE A 339 -19.92 -9.91 1.95
N LEU A 340 -19.75 -9.76 0.63
CA LEU A 340 -20.53 -10.51 -0.36
C LEU A 340 -20.30 -12.03 -0.22
N TYR A 341 -19.04 -12.45 -0.08
CA TYR A 341 -18.69 -13.85 0.15
C TYR A 341 -19.35 -14.39 1.42
N THR A 342 -19.28 -13.65 2.52
CA THR A 342 -19.88 -14.04 3.80
C THR A 342 -21.40 -14.13 3.71
N TYR A 343 -22.03 -13.21 2.97
CA TYR A 343 -23.46 -13.26 2.68
C TYR A 343 -23.84 -14.54 1.93
N ILE A 344 -23.07 -14.91 0.89
CA ILE A 344 -23.31 -16.12 0.10
C ILE A 344 -23.19 -17.37 0.97
N VAL A 345 -22.13 -17.47 1.78
CA VAL A 345 -21.88 -18.64 2.64
C VAL A 345 -22.95 -18.77 3.73
N ASN A 346 -23.27 -17.69 4.43
CA ASN A 346 -24.16 -17.73 5.60
C ASN A 346 -25.64 -17.50 5.28
N LYS A 347 -25.98 -17.10 4.03
CA LYS A 347 -27.32 -16.71 3.57
C LYS A 347 -28.01 -15.67 4.48
N LYS A 348 -27.23 -14.81 5.15
CA LYS A 348 -27.72 -13.80 6.09
C LYS A 348 -27.15 -12.44 5.74
N LEU A 349 -28.05 -11.48 5.49
CA LEU A 349 -27.68 -10.08 5.36
C LEU A 349 -27.05 -9.60 6.67
N VAL A 350 -25.98 -8.85 6.51
CA VAL A 350 -25.18 -8.29 7.59
C VAL A 350 -25.99 -7.23 8.30
N LYS A 351 -26.25 -7.41 9.60
CA LYS A 351 -27.01 -6.46 10.42
C LYS A 351 -26.16 -5.36 11.06
N CYS A 352 -24.84 -5.40 10.89
CA CYS A 352 -23.92 -4.43 11.46
C CYS A 352 -22.79 -4.13 10.46
N TYR A 353 -22.82 -2.93 9.88
CA TYR A 353 -21.69 -2.31 9.18
C TYR A 353 -21.14 -1.19 10.05
N ASP A 354 -20.65 -1.53 11.24
CA ASP A 354 -19.86 -0.59 12.02
C ASP A 354 -18.39 -0.74 11.67
N PHE A 355 -17.79 0.38 11.24
CA PHE A 355 -16.43 0.52 10.73
C PHE A 355 -15.36 -0.09 11.66
N TRP A 356 -15.64 -0.18 12.97
CA TRP A 356 -14.75 -0.74 13.98
C TRP A 356 -15.26 -2.04 14.63
N GLY A 357 -16.45 -2.51 14.26
CA GLY A 357 -17.24 -3.45 15.07
C GLY A 357 -17.99 -4.49 14.26
N CYS A 358 -17.37 -5.08 13.23
CA CYS A 358 -17.91 -6.26 12.56
C CYS A 358 -17.87 -7.48 13.51
N THR A 359 -18.77 -7.55 14.48
CA THR A 359 -18.77 -8.57 15.54
C THR A 359 -19.63 -9.80 15.21
N THR A 360 -20.18 -9.87 13.99
CA THR A 360 -21.23 -10.85 13.63
C THR A 360 -20.86 -11.80 12.51
N PHE A 361 -19.65 -11.73 11.97
CA PHE A 361 -19.19 -12.71 10.98
C PHE A 361 -18.52 -13.87 11.67
N ALA A 362 -18.91 -15.05 11.24
CA ALA A 362 -18.47 -16.31 11.78
C ALA A 362 -18.18 -17.21 10.58
N LEU A 363 -17.25 -16.80 9.72
CA LEU A 363 -16.63 -17.75 8.81
C LEU A 363 -15.61 -18.57 9.59
N ASP A 364 -15.52 -19.84 9.27
CA ASP A 364 -14.41 -20.65 9.73
C ASP A 364 -13.09 -20.20 9.07
N TYR A 365 -11.98 -20.37 9.77
CA TYR A 365 -10.67 -19.92 9.30
C TYR A 365 -10.28 -20.50 7.93
N TRP A 366 -10.71 -21.73 7.61
CA TRP A 366 -10.36 -22.41 6.37
C TRP A 366 -10.94 -21.72 5.13
N HIS A 367 -11.99 -20.91 5.28
CA HIS A 367 -12.54 -20.11 4.19
C HIS A 367 -11.52 -19.13 3.60
N VAL A 368 -10.45 -18.78 4.33
CA VAL A 368 -9.36 -17.94 3.82
C VAL A 368 -8.76 -18.53 2.53
N PHE A 369 -8.61 -19.85 2.44
CA PHE A 369 -8.02 -20.54 1.30
C PHE A 369 -8.92 -20.54 0.05
N ILE A 370 -10.18 -20.14 0.20
CA ILE A 370 -11.15 -20.03 -0.90
C ILE A 370 -11.40 -18.56 -1.23
N ALA A 371 -11.71 -17.74 -0.21
CA ALA A 371 -12.09 -16.36 -0.39
C ALA A 371 -10.94 -15.52 -0.98
N VAL A 372 -9.71 -15.71 -0.46
CA VAL A 372 -8.53 -14.94 -0.91
C VAL A 372 -8.21 -15.19 -2.40
N PRO A 373 -8.09 -16.45 -2.88
CA PRO A 373 -7.88 -16.69 -4.32
C PRO A 373 -9.01 -16.16 -5.21
N ILE A 374 -10.28 -16.34 -4.81
CA ILE A 374 -11.42 -15.86 -5.58
C ILE A 374 -11.37 -14.33 -5.74
N ILE A 375 -11.15 -13.61 -4.64
CA ILE A 375 -11.06 -12.15 -4.64
C ILE A 375 -9.89 -11.68 -5.51
N TRP A 376 -8.76 -12.39 -5.44
CA TRP A 376 -7.60 -12.07 -6.26
C TRP A 376 -7.90 -12.26 -7.75
N ILE A 377 -8.55 -13.36 -8.14
CA ILE A 377 -8.97 -13.63 -9.51
C ILE A 377 -9.92 -12.53 -10.01
N ILE A 378 -10.94 -12.17 -9.23
CA ILE A 378 -11.88 -11.09 -9.56
C ILE A 378 -11.12 -9.77 -9.77
N SER A 379 -10.13 -9.48 -8.92
CA SER A 379 -9.31 -8.27 -9.01
C SER A 379 -8.46 -8.24 -10.28
N ILE A 380 -7.85 -9.37 -10.67
CA ILE A 380 -7.11 -9.49 -11.93
C ILE A 380 -8.05 -9.29 -13.13
N LEU A 381 -9.22 -9.93 -13.13
CA LEU A 381 -10.20 -9.79 -14.22
C LEU A 381 -10.65 -8.34 -14.35
N TYR A 382 -11.02 -7.69 -13.25
CA TYR A 382 -11.38 -6.27 -13.27
C TYR A 382 -10.24 -5.39 -13.76
N LEU A 383 -9.01 -5.64 -13.29
CA LEU A 383 -7.83 -4.89 -13.70
C LEU A 383 -7.66 -4.93 -15.22
N LYS A 384 -7.67 -6.13 -15.80
CA LYS A 384 -7.41 -6.32 -17.23
C LYS A 384 -8.57 -5.85 -18.11
N LEU A 385 -9.82 -6.10 -17.70
CA LEU A 385 -11.00 -5.85 -18.52
C LEU A 385 -11.55 -4.42 -18.40
N VAL A 386 -11.34 -3.76 -17.26
CA VAL A 386 -11.97 -2.46 -16.96
C VAL A 386 -10.93 -1.39 -16.65
N GLU A 387 -10.08 -1.63 -15.65
CA GLU A 387 -9.19 -0.60 -15.13
C GLU A 387 -8.09 -0.19 -16.13
N LEU A 388 -7.39 -1.14 -16.74
CA LEU A 388 -6.34 -0.84 -17.73
C LEU A 388 -6.88 -0.11 -18.97
N PRO A 389 -7.99 -0.55 -19.62
CA PRO A 389 -8.61 0.20 -20.70
C PRO A 389 -8.98 1.63 -20.29
N LEU A 390 -9.60 1.80 -19.12
CA LEU A 390 -10.01 3.12 -18.63
C LEU A 390 -8.80 4.02 -18.36
N LYS A 391 -7.77 3.51 -17.69
CA LYS A 391 -6.50 4.22 -17.46
C LYS A 391 -5.89 4.69 -18.77
N LYS A 392 -5.82 3.82 -19.78
CA LYS A 392 -5.27 4.15 -21.10
C LYS A 392 -6.04 5.28 -21.77
N ILE A 393 -7.39 5.26 -21.70
CA ILE A 393 -8.23 6.33 -22.23
C ILE A 393 -7.96 7.65 -21.47
N MET A 394 -7.92 7.61 -20.14
CA MET A 394 -7.69 8.80 -19.32
C MET A 394 -6.29 9.40 -19.57
N VAL A 395 -5.24 8.57 -19.59
CA VAL A 395 -3.86 9.00 -19.85
C VAL A 395 -3.71 9.59 -21.25
N ARG A 396 -4.32 8.98 -22.28
CA ARG A 396 -4.33 9.54 -23.64
C ARG A 396 -5.00 10.92 -23.68
N LYS A 397 -6.15 11.09 -23.01
CA LYS A 397 -6.84 12.39 -22.91
C LYS A 397 -5.98 13.43 -22.19
N ILE A 398 -5.32 13.04 -21.09
CA ILE A 398 -4.38 13.90 -20.35
C ILE A 398 -3.21 14.31 -21.26
N ASN A 399 -2.56 13.36 -21.91
CA ASN A 399 -1.43 13.63 -22.79
C ASN A 399 -1.83 14.52 -23.98
N LYS A 400 -2.96 14.27 -24.64
CA LYS A 400 -3.48 15.11 -25.72
C LYS A 400 -3.71 16.56 -25.26
N LYS A 401 -4.34 16.74 -24.08
CA LYS A 401 -4.61 18.06 -23.49
C LYS A 401 -3.33 18.85 -23.20
N TYR A 402 -2.26 18.18 -22.81
CA TYR A 402 -0.98 18.83 -22.47
C TYR A 402 0.02 18.89 -23.63
N ALA A 403 -0.10 18.05 -24.66
CA ALA A 403 0.78 18.10 -25.84
C ALA A 403 0.55 19.35 -26.71
N GLN A 404 -0.65 19.95 -26.63
CA GLN A 404 -0.98 21.19 -27.32
C GLN A 404 -0.31 22.43 -26.70
N ASN A 405 0.34 22.28 -25.54
CA ASN A 405 1.05 23.37 -24.88
C ASN A 405 2.55 23.26 -25.21
N LYS A 406 3.10 24.24 -25.94
CA LYS A 406 4.50 24.23 -26.45
C LYS A 406 5.54 24.03 -25.33
N ASP A 407 5.25 24.49 -24.12
CA ASP A 407 6.12 24.35 -22.94
C ASP A 407 6.27 22.89 -22.43
N THR A 408 5.66 21.90 -23.09
CA THR A 408 5.54 20.51 -22.59
C THR A 408 6.16 19.45 -23.50
N GLN A 409 6.82 19.82 -24.60
CA GLN A 409 7.43 18.84 -25.51
C GLN A 409 8.53 18.01 -24.82
N ASP A 410 9.44 18.64 -24.06
CA ASP A 410 10.50 17.94 -23.30
C ASP A 410 9.96 16.97 -22.23
N LEU A 411 8.78 17.26 -21.68
CA LEU A 411 8.14 16.40 -20.70
C LEU A 411 7.50 15.16 -21.32
N THR A 412 7.19 15.20 -22.61
CA THR A 412 6.46 14.13 -23.28
C THR A 412 7.34 12.90 -23.45
N GLU A 413 8.64 13.07 -23.69
CA GLU A 413 9.61 11.97 -23.80
C GLU A 413 9.81 11.21 -22.48
N ILE A 414 9.95 11.94 -21.36
CA ILE A 414 10.03 11.33 -20.01
C ILE A 414 8.77 10.53 -19.69
N LEU A 415 7.61 10.99 -20.16
CA LEU A 415 6.31 10.39 -19.83
C LEU A 415 5.91 9.26 -20.78
N LEU A 416 6.43 9.24 -22.00
CA LEU A 416 6.37 8.07 -22.88
C LEU A 416 7.19 6.91 -22.32
N ASN A 417 8.28 7.20 -21.59
CA ASN A 417 9.02 6.17 -20.86
C ASN A 417 8.24 5.61 -19.66
N GLU A 418 7.38 6.40 -19.00
CA GLU A 418 6.46 5.93 -17.95
C GLU A 418 5.37 5.01 -18.54
N GLU A 419 4.81 5.35 -19.71
CA GLU A 419 3.84 4.48 -20.39
C GLU A 419 4.51 3.22 -20.95
N LYS A 420 5.76 3.31 -21.43
CA LYS A 420 6.56 2.13 -21.77
C LYS A 420 6.86 1.28 -20.54
N LEU A 421 7.06 1.83 -19.36
CA LEU A 421 7.12 1.01 -18.12
C LEU A 421 5.81 0.26 -17.93
N ASP A 422 4.68 0.97 -17.92
CA ASP A 422 3.37 0.34 -17.70
C ASP A 422 2.97 -0.66 -18.83
N THR A 423 3.54 -0.56 -20.06
CA THR A 423 3.15 -1.39 -21.22
C THR A 423 4.20 -2.40 -21.71
N SER A 424 5.49 -2.08 -21.69
CA SER A 424 6.57 -3.05 -21.99
C SER A 424 6.61 -4.18 -20.96
N GLU A 425 6.14 -3.93 -19.74
CA GLU A 425 5.91 -4.93 -18.69
C GLU A 425 4.89 -6.02 -19.06
N SER A 426 3.94 -5.74 -19.97
CA SER A 426 2.99 -6.76 -20.45
C SER A 426 3.43 -7.49 -21.72
N ASN A 427 4.44 -6.96 -22.42
CA ASN A 427 4.90 -7.50 -23.71
C ASN A 427 6.27 -8.19 -23.64
N SER A 428 7.20 -7.80 -22.74
CA SER A 428 8.52 -8.44 -22.65
C SER A 428 8.47 -9.85 -22.06
N SER A 429 7.54 -10.10 -21.13
CA SER A 429 7.24 -11.44 -20.59
C SER A 429 6.71 -12.40 -21.65
N ARG A 430 6.04 -11.88 -22.69
CA ARG A 430 5.62 -12.66 -23.86
C ARG A 430 6.74 -12.91 -24.88
N SER A 431 7.64 -11.95 -25.10
CA SER A 431 8.71 -12.10 -26.10
C SER A 431 9.88 -12.99 -25.65
N GLU A 432 10.11 -13.12 -24.33
CA GLU A 432 11.11 -14.06 -23.81
C GLU A 432 10.56 -15.49 -23.70
N GLN A 433 9.27 -15.66 -23.40
CA GLN A 433 8.63 -16.99 -23.46
C GLN A 433 8.56 -17.54 -24.89
N SER A 434 8.29 -16.71 -25.90
CA SER A 434 8.25 -17.17 -27.30
C SER A 434 9.62 -17.52 -27.86
N LYS A 435 10.71 -16.95 -27.33
CA LYS A 435 12.07 -17.32 -27.76
C LYS A 435 12.59 -18.60 -27.09
N SER A 436 12.13 -18.93 -25.88
CA SER A 436 12.50 -20.19 -25.22
C SER A 436 11.77 -21.42 -25.74
N SER A 437 10.65 -21.24 -26.45
CA SER A 437 9.89 -22.33 -27.07
C SER A 437 10.38 -22.71 -28.46
N ASP A 438 11.20 -21.88 -29.10
CA ASP A 438 11.72 -22.12 -30.46
C ASP A 438 13.16 -22.70 -30.45
N GLU A 439 13.76 -22.90 -29.26
CA GLU A 439 15.11 -23.46 -29.08
C GLU A 439 15.13 -24.87 -28.43
N ASN A 440 14.01 -25.60 -28.42
CA ASN A 440 13.97 -27.02 -27.99
C ASN A 440 13.37 -27.93 -29.06
#